data_AF-A0A3A9BGJ4-F1
#
_entry.id   AF-A0A3A9BGJ4-F1
#
_cell.length_a   1.000
_cell.length_b   1.000
_cell.length_c   1.000
_cell.angle_alpha   90.00
_cell.angle_beta   90.00
_cell.angle_gamma   90.00
#
_symmetry.space_group_name_H-M   'P 1'
#
loop_
_entity.id
_entity.type
_entity.pdbx_description
1 polymer ?
#
loop_
_entity_poly.entity_id
_entity_poly.type
_entity_poly.pdbx_seq_one_letter_code
_entity_poly.pdbx_strand_id
1 'polypeptide(L)'
;DSNIQRLNILPSEKARAYRMKMEAMEHQGVKGGQHTAAVLGEASGESVRTVHRYIRLTYLVPELLELVDQKRIPVVAGESLSFLKEGEKELVRDYVVLRQVFPSKGEAELLRVESGKGELSVEKVREILCRNVKAVGGITISAKRIRDYFPEEYTKEEIEKIVYSLLDSWRANGSG
;
A
#
# COMPACT_ATOMS: atom_id res chain seq x y z
N ASP A 1 -7.14 29.42 24.95
CA ASP A 1 -7.25 27.96 24.95
C ASP A 1 -8.53 27.48 24.29
N SER A 2 -8.39 26.85 23.12
CA SER A 2 -9.41 25.94 22.57
C SER A 2 -8.69 24.76 21.90
N ASN A 3 -7.82 24.11 22.67
CA ASN A 3 -7.20 22.82 22.37
C ASN A 3 -8.20 21.68 22.63
N ILE A 4 -9.46 21.87 22.22
CA ILE A 4 -10.56 20.95 22.50
C ILE A 4 -10.73 20.07 21.26
N GLN A 5 -10.07 18.90 21.34
CA GLN A 5 -10.44 17.64 20.71
C GLN A 5 -10.08 17.47 19.21
N ARG A 6 -8.78 17.36 18.91
CA ARG A 6 -8.35 16.38 17.89
C ARG A 6 -8.61 14.98 18.46
N LEU A 7 -9.86 14.53 18.42
CA LEU A 7 -10.14 13.10 18.45
C LEU A 7 -9.30 12.48 17.32
N ASN A 8 -8.44 11.51 17.64
CA ASN A 8 -7.76 10.68 16.65
C ASN A 8 -8.82 9.79 15.97
N ILE A 9 -9.77 10.40 15.26
CA ILE A 9 -10.78 9.68 14.49
C ILE A 9 -10.03 8.93 13.40
N LEU A 10 -10.23 7.62 13.35
CA LEU A 10 -9.61 6.79 12.33
C LEU A 10 -10.14 7.19 10.94
N PRO A 11 -9.31 7.11 9.90
CA PRO A 11 -9.76 7.29 8.53
C PRO A 11 -11.03 6.51 8.19
N SER A 12 -11.17 5.26 8.66
CA SER A 12 -12.36 4.43 8.48
C SER A 12 -13.61 4.97 9.19
N GLU A 13 -13.48 5.41 10.44
CA GLU A 13 -14.57 6.01 11.22
C GLU A 13 -15.08 7.29 10.54
N LYS A 14 -14.14 8.13 10.10
CA LYS A 14 -14.46 9.36 9.37
C LYS A 14 -15.15 9.07 8.04
N ALA A 15 -14.66 8.08 7.30
CA ALA A 15 -15.27 7.63 6.04
C ALA A 15 -16.72 7.18 6.24
N ARG A 16 -16.99 6.36 7.27
CA ARG A 16 -18.35 5.92 7.63
C ARG A 16 -19.24 7.10 8.01
N ALA A 17 -18.74 8.02 8.84
CA ALA A 17 -19.50 9.20 9.26
C ALA A 17 -19.90 10.08 8.06
N TYR A 18 -19.01 10.32 7.11
CA TYR A 18 -19.35 11.07 5.89
C TYR A 18 -20.33 10.33 4.99
N ARG A 19 -20.18 9.02 4.82
CA ARG A 19 -21.11 8.22 4.02
C ARG A 19 -22.52 8.20 4.60
N MET A 20 -22.65 7.98 5.91
CA MET A 20 -23.95 7.99 6.59
C MET A 20 -24.66 9.35 6.45
N LYS A 21 -23.93 10.45 6.61
CA LYS A 21 -24.52 11.79 6.42
C LYS A 21 -24.91 12.05 4.97
N MET A 22 -24.10 11.59 4.01
CA MET A 22 -24.41 11.73 2.58
C MET A 22 -25.71 10.99 2.23
N GLU A 23 -25.82 9.72 2.64
CA GLU A 23 -27.01 8.89 2.42
C GLU A 23 -28.25 9.52 3.08
N ALA A 24 -28.13 10.03 4.31
CA ALA A 24 -29.23 10.71 5.00
C ALA A 24 -29.74 11.96 4.26
N MET A 25 -28.84 12.77 3.69
CA MET A 25 -29.22 13.97 2.93
C MET A 25 -29.87 13.60 1.58
N GLU A 26 -29.38 12.55 0.93
CA GLU A 26 -30.00 12.01 -0.29
C GLU A 26 -31.43 11.52 -0.02
N HIS A 27 -31.66 10.84 1.11
CA HIS A 27 -33.00 10.42 1.55
C HIS A 27 -33.94 11.61 1.84
N GLN A 28 -33.41 12.75 2.27
CA GLN A 28 -34.17 13.99 2.48
C GLN A 28 -34.47 14.76 1.18
N GLY A 29 -34.15 14.18 0.01
CA GLY A 29 -34.45 14.78 -1.29
C GLY A 29 -33.37 15.76 -1.78
N VAL A 30 -32.24 15.88 -1.07
CA VAL A 30 -31.08 16.65 -1.56
C VAL A 30 -30.38 15.82 -2.64
N LYS A 31 -30.72 16.10 -3.90
CA LYS A 31 -30.10 15.42 -5.05
C LYS A 31 -28.82 16.15 -5.46
N GLY A 32 -27.67 15.52 -5.22
CA GLY A 32 -26.39 15.97 -5.79
C GLY A 32 -25.20 15.75 -4.85
N GLY A 33 -24.39 14.72 -5.13
CA GLY A 33 -23.21 14.38 -4.31
C GLY A 33 -22.21 15.54 -4.14
N GLN A 34 -22.12 16.46 -5.09
CA GLN A 34 -21.29 17.67 -4.96
C GLN A 34 -21.82 18.65 -3.92
N HIS A 35 -23.13 18.92 -3.91
CA HIS A 35 -23.75 19.81 -2.93
C HIS A 35 -23.63 19.21 -1.53
N THR A 36 -23.91 17.92 -1.38
CA THR A 36 -23.79 17.20 -0.12
C THR A 36 -22.36 17.20 0.42
N ALA A 37 -21.37 16.96 -0.45
CA ALA A 37 -19.96 17.01 -0.06
C ALA A 37 -19.49 18.44 0.30
N ALA A 38 -20.04 19.47 -0.33
CA ALA A 38 -19.78 20.87 0.03
C ALA A 38 -20.29 21.19 1.44
N VAL A 39 -21.54 20.85 1.74
CA VAL A 39 -22.14 21.03 3.07
C VAL A 39 -21.34 20.28 4.16
N LEU A 40 -20.94 19.03 3.87
CA LEU A 40 -20.10 18.25 4.78
C LEU A 40 -18.71 18.86 4.98
N GLY A 41 -18.13 19.39 3.90
CA GLY A 41 -16.83 20.06 3.92
C GLY A 41 -16.86 21.32 4.78
N GLU A 42 -17.83 22.20 4.55
CA GLU A 42 -18.04 23.41 5.35
C GLU A 42 -18.22 23.09 6.84
N ALA A 43 -19.09 22.12 7.18
CA ALA A 43 -19.34 21.73 8.56
C ALA A 43 -18.13 21.10 9.27
N SER A 44 -17.16 20.57 8.52
CA SER A 44 -15.96 19.90 9.07
C SER A 44 -14.65 20.67 8.83
N GLY A 45 -14.70 21.85 8.20
CA GLY A 45 -13.50 22.61 7.82
C GLY A 45 -12.64 21.91 6.76
N GLU A 46 -13.25 21.05 5.94
CA GLU A 46 -12.56 20.27 4.92
C GLU A 46 -12.97 20.66 3.49
N SER A 47 -12.05 20.47 2.54
CA SER A 47 -12.41 20.63 1.14
C SER A 47 -13.37 19.53 0.68
N VAL A 48 -14.24 19.85 -0.29
CA VAL A 48 -15.09 18.88 -0.99
C VAL A 48 -14.29 17.67 -1.49
N ARG A 49 -13.06 17.90 -1.98
CA ARG A 49 -12.14 16.85 -2.41
C ARG A 49 -11.75 15.92 -1.26
N THR A 50 -11.52 16.45 -0.05
CA THR A 50 -11.19 15.65 1.13
C THR A 50 -12.39 14.81 1.57
N VAL A 51 -13.59 15.39 1.57
CA VAL A 51 -14.82 14.65 1.89
C VAL A 51 -15.03 13.48 0.94
N HIS A 52 -14.94 13.71 -0.38
CA HIS A 52 -15.05 12.64 -1.37
C HIS A 52 -13.96 11.57 -1.22
N ARG A 53 -12.73 11.96 -0.88
CA ARG A 53 -11.64 11.03 -0.60
C ARG A 53 -12.00 10.06 0.52
N TYR A 54 -12.50 10.58 1.64
CA TYR A 54 -12.90 9.74 2.77
C TYR A 54 -14.10 8.87 2.43
N ILE A 55 -15.12 9.40 1.74
CA ILE A 55 -16.25 8.59 1.26
C ILE A 55 -15.75 7.44 0.38
N ARG A 56 -14.74 7.68 -0.46
CA ARG A 56 -14.14 6.65 -1.31
C ARG A 56 -13.49 5.51 -0.53
N LEU A 57 -12.93 5.77 0.64
CA LEU A 57 -12.38 4.70 1.50
C LEU A 57 -13.44 3.65 1.90
N THR A 58 -14.73 3.99 1.89
CA THR A 58 -15.80 3.02 2.17
C THR A 58 -16.00 1.96 1.08
N TYR A 59 -15.27 2.07 -0.03
CA TYR A 59 -15.25 1.10 -1.13
C TYR A 59 -13.96 0.26 -1.17
N LEU A 60 -13.08 0.42 -0.17
CA LEU A 60 -11.93 -0.46 0.04
C LEU A 60 -12.37 -1.76 0.70
N VAL A 61 -11.62 -2.82 0.42
CA VAL A 61 -11.72 -4.05 1.20
C VAL A 61 -11.25 -3.81 2.65
N PRO A 62 -11.85 -4.47 3.66
CA PRO A 62 -11.63 -4.16 5.07
C PRO A 62 -10.16 -4.15 5.50
N GLU A 63 -9.36 -5.09 5.00
CA GLU A 63 -7.96 -5.25 5.38
C GLU A 63 -7.09 -4.10 4.86
N LEU A 64 -7.37 -3.61 3.64
CA LEU A 64 -6.67 -2.44 3.11
C LEU A 64 -7.09 -1.17 3.86
N LEU A 65 -8.35 -1.07 4.28
CA LEU A 65 -8.84 0.04 5.10
C LEU A 65 -8.18 0.04 6.49
N GLU A 66 -8.02 -1.13 7.11
CA GLU A 66 -7.31 -1.26 8.39
C GLU A 66 -5.85 -0.80 8.27
N LEU A 67 -5.18 -1.13 7.16
CA LEU A 67 -3.81 -0.65 6.90
C LEU A 67 -3.74 0.88 6.71
N VAL A 68 -4.82 1.51 6.26
CA VAL A 68 -4.93 2.98 6.22
C VAL A 68 -5.09 3.54 7.64
N ASP A 69 -5.91 2.91 8.48
CA ASP A 69 -6.07 3.31 9.89
C ASP A 69 -4.77 3.20 10.69
N GLN A 70 -4.01 2.11 10.45
CA GLN A 70 -2.68 1.88 11.00
C GLN A 70 -1.60 2.81 10.40
N LYS A 71 -1.97 3.70 9.47
CA LYS A 71 -1.08 4.63 8.74
C LYS A 71 0.03 3.94 7.94
N ARG A 72 -0.13 2.65 7.63
CA ARG A 72 0.79 1.88 6.78
C ARG A 72 0.56 2.17 5.31
N ILE A 73 -0.70 2.40 4.94
CA ILE A 73 -1.09 2.90 3.62
C ILE A 73 -1.55 4.36 3.77
N PRO A 74 -0.99 5.32 3.01
CA PRO A 74 -1.48 6.69 3.04
C PRO A 74 -2.95 6.77 2.59
N VAL A 75 -3.75 7.65 3.21
CA VAL A 75 -5.17 7.85 2.84
C VAL A 75 -5.37 8.10 1.33
N VAL A 76 -4.45 8.82 0.68
CA VAL A 76 -4.49 9.07 -0.77
C VAL A 76 -4.24 7.80 -1.58
N ALA A 77 -3.38 6.89 -1.09
CA ALA A 77 -3.21 5.59 -1.73
C ALA A 77 -4.47 4.72 -1.55
N GLY A 78 -5.07 4.74 -0.36
CA GLY A 78 -6.37 4.09 -0.12
C GLY A 78 -7.47 4.62 -1.05
N GLU A 79 -7.51 5.94 -1.30
CA GLU A 79 -8.40 6.53 -2.30
C GLU A 79 -8.20 5.91 -3.68
N SER A 80 -6.96 5.88 -4.20
CA SER A 80 -6.67 5.30 -5.51
C SER A 80 -7.05 3.80 -5.59
N LEU A 81 -6.76 3.03 -4.54
CA LEU A 81 -7.09 1.60 -4.46
C LEU A 81 -8.61 1.34 -4.41
N SER A 82 -9.40 2.28 -3.86
CA SER A 82 -10.86 2.15 -3.82
C SER A 82 -11.54 2.16 -5.21
N PHE A 83 -10.82 2.62 -6.24
CA PHE A 83 -11.30 2.66 -7.62
C PHE A 83 -11.01 1.39 -8.43
N LEU A 84 -10.23 0.45 -7.90
CA LEU A 84 -10.00 -0.83 -8.57
C LEU A 84 -11.29 -1.65 -8.66
N LYS A 85 -11.36 -2.63 -9.56
CA LYS A 85 -12.47 -3.59 -9.58
C LYS A 85 -12.39 -4.49 -8.34
N GLU A 86 -13.51 -5.11 -7.97
CA GLU A 86 -13.59 -5.86 -6.70
C GLU A 86 -12.52 -6.97 -6.60
N GLY A 87 -12.41 -7.84 -7.60
CA GLY A 87 -11.38 -8.88 -7.62
C GLY A 87 -9.94 -8.35 -7.71
N GLU A 88 -9.75 -7.15 -8.27
CA GLU A 88 -8.42 -6.52 -8.32
C GLU A 88 -8.02 -5.95 -6.94
N LYS A 89 -8.99 -5.45 -6.15
CA LYS A 89 -8.73 -5.03 -4.76
C LYS A 89 -8.30 -6.21 -3.90
N GLU A 90 -8.96 -7.37 -4.06
CA GLU A 90 -8.62 -8.61 -3.36
C GLU A 90 -7.21 -9.08 -3.72
N LEU A 91 -6.86 -9.05 -5.02
CA LEU A 91 -5.53 -9.39 -5.50
C LEU A 91 -4.45 -8.47 -4.90
N VAL A 92 -4.68 -7.16 -4.86
CA VAL A 92 -3.76 -6.21 -4.20
C VAL A 92 -3.68 -6.49 -2.69
N ARG A 93 -4.82 -6.74 -2.03
CA ARG A 93 -4.90 -7.07 -0.60
C ARG A 93 -4.06 -8.31 -0.27
N ASP A 94 -4.22 -9.38 -1.03
CA ASP A 94 -3.49 -10.64 -0.82
C ASP A 94 -1.97 -10.40 -0.94
N TYR A 95 -1.55 -9.65 -1.96
CA TYR A 95 -0.14 -9.33 -2.16
C TYR A 95 0.43 -8.47 -1.02
N VAL A 96 -0.28 -7.41 -0.63
CA VAL A 96 0.13 -6.49 0.45
C VAL A 96 0.25 -7.23 1.79
N VAL A 97 -0.73 -8.07 2.12
CA VAL A 97 -0.75 -8.83 3.39
C VAL A 97 0.32 -9.91 3.38
N LEU A 98 0.46 -10.69 2.30
CA LEU A 98 1.46 -11.77 2.21
C LEU A 98 2.89 -11.23 2.25
N ARG A 99 3.17 -10.14 1.54
CA ARG A 99 4.53 -9.63 1.35
C ARG A 99 4.90 -8.50 2.31
N GLN A 100 3.93 -7.99 3.08
CA GLN A 100 4.10 -6.84 3.96
C GLN A 100 4.69 -5.61 3.24
N VAL A 101 4.25 -5.38 2.00
CA VAL A 101 4.64 -4.21 1.19
C VAL A 101 3.44 -3.29 1.01
N PHE A 102 3.58 -2.03 1.43
CA PHE A 102 2.46 -1.08 1.46
C PHE A 102 2.58 -0.09 0.30
N PRO A 103 1.56 0.02 -0.58
CA PRO A 103 1.63 0.92 -1.73
C PRO A 103 1.81 2.37 -1.29
N SER A 104 2.80 3.04 -1.87
CA SER A 104 2.88 4.50 -1.85
C SER A 104 1.76 5.13 -2.68
N LYS A 105 1.61 6.45 -2.59
CA LYS A 105 0.67 7.21 -3.45
C LYS A 105 0.92 6.95 -4.94
N GLY A 106 2.19 6.93 -5.37
CA GLY A 106 2.55 6.73 -6.77
C GLY A 106 2.23 5.33 -7.25
N GLU A 107 2.55 4.31 -6.45
CA GLU A 107 2.27 2.90 -6.77
C GLU A 107 0.76 2.63 -6.82
N ALA A 108 -0.02 3.14 -5.85
CA ALA A 108 -1.47 3.02 -5.86
C ALA A 108 -2.12 3.69 -7.08
N GLU A 109 -1.59 4.83 -7.52
CA GLU A 109 -2.05 5.48 -8.74
C GLU A 109 -1.71 4.69 -10.00
N LEU A 110 -0.52 4.08 -10.07
CA LEU A 110 -0.17 3.18 -11.16
C LEU A 110 -1.09 1.95 -11.21
N LEU A 111 -1.37 1.33 -10.05
CA LEU A 111 -2.35 0.23 -9.95
C LEU A 111 -3.71 0.65 -10.52
N ARG A 112 -4.19 1.85 -10.15
CA ARG A 112 -5.45 2.42 -10.64
C ARG A 112 -5.43 2.63 -12.15
N VAL A 113 -4.33 3.12 -12.72
CA VAL A 113 -4.16 3.32 -14.16
C VAL A 113 -4.23 1.98 -14.91
N GLU A 114 -3.52 0.95 -14.46
CA GLU A 114 -3.53 -0.37 -15.11
C GLU A 114 -4.89 -1.07 -14.99
N SER A 115 -5.57 -0.92 -13.85
CA SER A 115 -6.96 -1.39 -13.68
C SER A 115 -7.91 -0.73 -14.68
N GLY A 116 -7.78 0.59 -14.88
CA GLY A 116 -8.56 1.35 -15.85
C GLY A 116 -8.33 0.90 -17.30
N LYS A 117 -7.16 0.35 -17.62
CA LYS A 117 -6.87 -0.28 -18.92
C LYS A 117 -7.39 -1.73 -19.01
N GLY A 118 -7.72 -2.36 -17.89
CA GLY A 118 -8.04 -3.78 -17.81
C GLY A 118 -6.83 -4.70 -17.83
N GLU A 119 -5.63 -4.17 -17.54
CA GLU A 119 -4.35 -4.88 -17.63
C GLU A 119 -3.75 -5.23 -16.26
N LEU A 120 -4.50 -5.00 -15.18
CA LEU A 120 -4.03 -5.26 -13.82
C LEU A 120 -4.07 -6.76 -13.48
N SER A 121 -2.97 -7.46 -13.74
CA SER A 121 -2.75 -8.86 -13.36
C SER A 121 -1.94 -9.02 -12.05
N VAL A 122 -1.82 -10.25 -11.56
CA VAL A 122 -0.97 -10.60 -10.39
C VAL A 122 0.48 -10.18 -10.64
N GLU A 123 0.99 -10.45 -11.84
CA GLU A 123 2.34 -10.10 -12.26
C GLU A 123 2.54 -8.59 -12.30
N LYS A 124 1.52 -7.85 -12.76
CA LYS A 124 1.56 -6.37 -12.81
C LYS A 124 1.55 -5.77 -11.41
N VAL A 125 0.75 -6.30 -10.49
CA VAL A 125 0.77 -5.89 -9.08
C VAL A 125 2.13 -6.15 -8.45
N ARG A 126 2.70 -7.34 -8.68
CA ARG A 126 4.04 -7.69 -8.25
C ARG A 126 5.08 -6.71 -8.80
N GLU A 127 5.03 -6.42 -10.10
CA GLU A 127 5.95 -5.49 -10.77
C GLU A 127 5.88 -4.11 -10.10
N ILE A 128 4.68 -3.54 -9.94
CA ILE A 128 4.49 -2.19 -9.40
C ILE A 128 4.96 -2.11 -7.95
N LEU A 129 4.54 -3.07 -7.11
CA LEU A 129 4.83 -3.05 -5.67
C LEU A 129 6.23 -3.54 -5.31
N CYS A 130 6.95 -4.19 -6.24
CA CYS A 130 8.36 -4.53 -6.07
C CYS A 130 9.33 -3.58 -6.78
N ARG A 131 8.84 -2.64 -7.61
CA ARG A 131 9.69 -1.74 -8.41
C ARG A 131 10.70 -0.96 -7.57
N ASN A 132 10.36 -0.71 -6.29
CA ASN A 132 11.17 0.04 -5.33
C ASN A 132 11.63 -0.77 -4.12
N VAL A 133 11.71 -2.10 -4.20
CA VAL A 133 12.64 -2.80 -3.30
C VAL A 133 14.01 -2.29 -3.70
N LYS A 134 14.49 -1.20 -3.06
CA LYS A 134 15.86 -0.72 -3.19
C LYS A 134 16.70 -1.98 -3.21
N ALA A 135 17.42 -2.22 -4.31
CA ALA A 135 18.37 -3.32 -4.43
C ALA A 135 19.03 -3.42 -3.06
N VAL A 136 18.77 -4.53 -2.35
CA VAL A 136 19.07 -4.68 -0.91
C VAL A 136 20.40 -4.00 -0.70
N GLY A 137 20.39 -2.84 0.00
CA GLY A 137 21.53 -1.92 0.00
C GLY A 137 22.79 -2.74 0.21
N GLY A 138 23.75 -2.65 -0.73
CA GLY A 138 24.74 -3.70 -1.00
C GLY A 138 25.13 -4.46 0.26
N ILE A 139 24.75 -5.75 0.34
CA ILE A 139 25.06 -6.57 1.50
C ILE A 139 26.58 -6.61 1.63
N THR A 140 27.11 -5.95 2.65
CA THR A 140 28.54 -5.99 2.95
C THR A 140 28.79 -7.19 3.85
N ILE A 141 29.34 -8.25 3.28
CA ILE A 141 29.80 -9.41 4.05
C ILE A 141 31.26 -9.15 4.41
N SER A 142 31.58 -9.06 5.70
CA SER A 142 32.94 -8.74 6.12
C SER A 142 33.89 -9.90 5.80
N ALA A 143 35.05 -9.59 5.22
CA ALA A 143 36.06 -10.60 4.88
C ALA A 143 36.47 -11.44 6.09
N LYS A 144 36.54 -10.82 7.28
CA LYS A 144 36.79 -11.51 8.55
C LYS A 144 35.74 -12.58 8.82
N ARG A 145 34.46 -12.24 8.68
CA ARG A 145 33.37 -13.19 8.94
C ARG A 145 33.34 -14.31 7.91
N ILE A 146 33.70 -14.04 6.65
CA ILE A 146 33.80 -15.08 5.62
C ILE A 146 34.94 -16.05 5.95
N ARG A 147 36.12 -15.52 6.31
CA ARG A 147 37.32 -16.30 6.67
C ARG A 147 37.04 -17.40 7.70
N ASP A 148 36.19 -17.12 8.68
CA ASP A 148 35.83 -18.07 9.76
C ASP A 148 35.13 -19.36 9.27
N TYR A 149 34.60 -19.37 8.02
CA TYR A 149 33.94 -20.54 7.43
C TYR A 149 34.85 -21.40 6.55
N PHE A 150 36.11 -20.99 6.34
CA PHE A 150 37.05 -21.66 5.43
C PHE A 150 38.36 -21.99 6.13
N PRO A 151 39.06 -23.07 5.72
CA PRO A 151 40.41 -23.36 6.20
C PRO A 151 41.40 -22.21 5.93
N GLU A 152 42.46 -22.12 6.74
CA GLU A 152 43.47 -21.05 6.62
C GLU A 152 44.23 -21.09 5.29
N GLU A 153 44.33 -22.27 4.68
CA GLU A 153 45.06 -22.50 3.44
C GLU A 153 44.33 -21.98 2.20
N TYR A 154 43.04 -21.63 2.33
CA TYR A 154 42.24 -21.19 1.19
C TYR A 154 42.65 -19.79 0.74
N THR A 155 42.87 -19.64 -0.56
CA THR A 155 43.08 -18.33 -1.18
C THR A 155 41.78 -17.53 -1.22
N LYS A 156 41.89 -16.23 -1.48
CA LYS A 156 40.71 -15.36 -1.64
C LYS A 156 39.85 -15.83 -2.82
N GLU A 157 40.50 -16.25 -3.90
CA GLU A 157 39.88 -16.68 -5.15
C GLU A 157 39.08 -17.99 -4.97
N GLU A 158 39.62 -18.94 -4.20
CA GLU A 158 38.93 -20.19 -3.88
C GLU A 158 37.69 -19.96 -3.02
N ILE A 159 37.78 -19.04 -2.04
CA ILE A 159 36.64 -18.63 -1.24
C ILE A 159 35.57 -17.98 -2.10
N GLU A 160 35.93 -17.00 -2.94
CA GLU A 160 34.98 -16.33 -3.83
C GLU A 160 34.26 -17.35 -4.73
N LYS A 161 35.01 -18.30 -5.31
CA LYS A 161 34.44 -19.36 -6.15
C LYS A 161 33.41 -20.22 -5.42
N ILE A 162 33.67 -20.58 -4.17
CA ILE A 162 32.73 -21.38 -3.36
C ILE A 162 31.53 -20.53 -2.93
N VAL A 163 31.74 -19.27 -2.55
CA VAL A 163 30.62 -18.37 -2.23
C VAL A 163 29.67 -18.25 -3.42
N TYR A 164 30.21 -18.04 -4.63
CA TYR A 164 29.38 -18.00 -5.84
C TYR A 164 28.68 -19.33 -6.13
N SER A 165 29.36 -20.47 -5.98
CA SER A 165 28.73 -21.77 -6.23
C SER A 165 27.59 -22.09 -5.25
N LEU A 166 27.72 -21.67 -3.99
CA LEU A 166 26.66 -21.78 -2.99
C LEU A 166 25.45 -20.90 -3.35
N LEU A 167 25.69 -19.67 -3.82
CA LEU A 167 24.63 -18.76 -4.28
C LEU A 167 23.93 -19.28 -5.54
N ASP A 168 24.68 -19.83 -6.49
CA ASP A 168 24.14 -20.45 -7.69
C ASP A 168 23.29 -21.69 -7.35
N SER A 169 23.77 -22.51 -6.41
CA SER A 169 23.04 -23.68 -5.93
C SER A 169 21.75 -23.28 -5.20
N TRP A 170 21.79 -22.23 -4.37
CA TRP A 170 20.59 -21.67 -3.74
C TRP A 170 19.59 -21.18 -4.78
N ARG A 171 20.05 -20.44 -5.80
CA ARG A 171 19.22 -19.95 -6.90
C ARG A 171 18.58 -21.09 -7.69
N ALA A 172 19.31 -22.20 -7.89
CA ALA A 172 18.81 -23.37 -8.61
C ALA A 172 17.83 -24.21 -7.78
N ASN A 173 17.99 -24.25 -6.44
CA ASN A 173 17.27 -25.18 -5.56
C ASN A 173 16.02 -24.62 -4.87
N GLY A 174 15.65 -23.34 -5.01
CA GLY A 174 14.43 -22.84 -4.34
C GLY A 174 13.91 -21.45 -4.71
N SER A 175 12.72 -21.44 -5.32
CA SER A 175 11.57 -20.58 -4.95
C SER A 175 11.76 -19.05 -4.99
N GLY A 176 11.86 -18.48 -6.20
CA GLY A 176 11.62 -17.05 -6.45
C GLY A 176 10.14 -16.70 -6.62
#